data_AF-A0A6G3ZIB7-F1
#
_entry.id   AF-A0A6G3ZIB7-F1
#
_cell.length_a   1.000
_cell.length_b   1.000
_cell.length_c   1.000
_cell.angle_alpha   90.00
_cell.angle_beta   90.00
_cell.angle_gamma   90.00
#
_symmetry.space_group_name_H-M   'P 1'
#
loop_
_entity.id
_entity.type
_entity.pdbx_description
1 polymer ?
#
loop_
_entity_poly.entity_id
_entity_poly.type
_entity_poly.pdbx_seq_one_letter_code
_entity_poly.pdbx_strand_id
1 'polypeptide(L)'
;MTGRWSSSDGAVGGRQSPTDSASGTARRARGQSEVLGVVLLLAITITGTGLIVAFGSSALSDSKQSSEIDSAEHAMTQLDSKASLVGIGPSPAQSVSLGVDSATVENRTGWMRVRVVNRTDGTTEHVVMNQTLGAISYRNGDTSIAYQGGGVWKRTANGSTMVSPPEFHYRGTTLTLPLVAINGSKTLDGRVRMTSGGDPESKFPKRSDPDFRNPLTNGEVNVTVRSDYYQAWGRFFEQRTGGSVTYYHPENRVTISLVVPTRTRNVTNALAGTTPDQMTIQGAGGSSFTDSYNSSDGTGYSGRGASDNGTIVTKGSVELTGGAEIYGDLRTGGGTVDFGGGVTVHGNLSYGGTVNCNGGSPGSDCSSVEGWQANNGTAPDISPIGDMVQGKVATYSDPSNNQNGGVTAINESTDTWNDSESTLTLPSGAYYISNDDLDSSQTLRFDNTGGDITLVVDDDIVWNDVNVEVADPDGGMVKLYTSGSKFHLKDSTVGDTATHYSPSLRVYAGPGLDVRLETHTQFVGLIYAPGTDTNSGSITVKSQAELYGGIVGGGNTLLKSGGSIHFDQALKSVDPVIGASENVPRLTYLHISVARVNVTSV
;
A
#
# COMPACT_ATOMS: atom_id res chain seq x y z
N MET A 1 42.61 -48.31 5.75
CA MET A 1 43.75 -47.58 6.33
C MET A 1 43.75 -47.86 7.83
N THR A 2 44.19 -49.01 8.37
CA THR A 2 45.52 -49.69 8.40
C THR A 2 46.68 -48.85 8.94
N GLY A 3 47.30 -49.38 10.01
CA GLY A 3 48.61 -49.05 10.58
C GLY A 3 48.49 -48.56 12.03
N ARG A 4 48.85 -49.26 13.12
CA ARG A 4 49.77 -50.37 13.45
C ARG A 4 51.24 -50.12 13.12
N TRP A 5 52.02 -49.80 14.15
CA TRP A 5 53.46 -50.09 14.41
C TRP A 5 53.59 -50.08 15.97
N SER A 6 53.94 -51.14 16.73
CA SER A 6 55.08 -52.09 16.70
C SER A 6 56.42 -51.34 16.71
N SER A 7 57.39 -51.56 17.59
CA SER A 7 57.97 -52.81 18.13
C SER A 7 58.84 -52.43 19.36
N SER A 8 59.01 -53.25 20.41
CA SER A 8 59.94 -54.41 20.53
C SER A 8 61.42 -53.98 20.43
N ASP A 9 62.42 -54.50 21.16
CA ASP A 9 62.61 -55.70 21.96
C ASP A 9 63.90 -55.52 22.78
N GLY A 10 64.16 -56.39 23.77
CA GLY A 10 65.51 -56.50 24.33
C GLY A 10 65.62 -57.42 25.54
N ALA A 11 65.49 -58.73 25.32
CA ALA A 11 65.69 -59.78 26.31
C ALA A 11 67.18 -60.19 26.43
N VAL A 12 67.70 -60.34 27.66
CA VAL A 12 68.81 -61.23 28.09
C VAL A 12 68.68 -61.34 29.63
N GLY A 13 68.72 -62.46 30.35
CA GLY A 13 69.26 -63.79 30.05
C GLY A 13 70.51 -64.09 30.90
N GLY A 14 70.37 -64.40 32.20
CA GLY A 14 71.28 -65.36 32.87
C GLY A 14 72.29 -64.87 33.93
N ARG A 15 72.02 -65.29 35.18
CA ARG A 15 72.91 -65.93 36.20
C ARG A 15 74.20 -65.25 36.68
N GLN A 16 74.22 -64.96 37.98
CA GLN A 16 75.13 -65.39 39.07
C GLN A 16 74.84 -64.47 40.28
N SER A 17 74.91 -64.78 41.57
CA SER A 17 75.00 -65.98 42.43
C SER A 17 74.70 -65.46 43.86
N PRO A 18 74.50 -66.34 44.86
CA PRO A 18 73.67 -66.06 46.03
C PRO A 18 74.48 -65.55 47.23
N THR A 19 73.78 -65.45 48.37
CA THR A 19 74.23 -65.21 49.74
C THR A 19 74.19 -63.71 50.13
N ASP A 20 73.54 -63.30 51.21
CA ASP A 20 73.22 -64.11 52.38
C ASP A 20 72.16 -63.46 53.26
N SER A 21 71.59 -64.32 54.10
CA SER A 21 70.96 -63.97 55.37
C SER A 21 69.55 -63.41 55.32
N ALA A 22 68.63 -64.37 55.19
CA ALA A 22 67.31 -64.31 55.77
C ALA A 22 67.30 -63.76 57.19
N SER A 23 66.40 -62.82 57.47
CA SER A 23 65.39 -62.96 58.52
C SER A 23 64.59 -61.66 58.59
N GLY A 24 63.25 -61.76 58.57
CA GLY A 24 62.43 -60.58 58.77
C GLY A 24 61.01 -60.66 58.24
N THR A 25 60.22 -61.57 58.81
CA THR A 25 58.78 -61.38 59.04
C THR A 25 57.88 -61.07 57.83
N ALA A 26 57.12 -62.07 57.41
CA ALA A 26 55.81 -61.85 56.83
C ALA A 26 54.90 -61.14 57.85
N ARG A 27 54.57 -59.88 57.58
CA ARG A 27 53.27 -59.30 57.94
C ARG A 27 52.74 -58.50 56.75
N ARG A 28 51.66 -59.02 56.17
CA ARG A 28 50.75 -58.34 55.24
C ARG A 28 50.39 -56.96 55.79
N ALA A 29 50.62 -55.90 55.02
CA ALA A 29 49.82 -54.68 55.09
C ALA A 29 48.65 -54.79 54.10
N ARG A 30 47.65 -55.66 54.42
CA ARG A 30 46.30 -55.59 53.83
C ARG A 30 45.51 -54.54 54.62
N GLY A 31 45.94 -53.29 54.56
CA GLY A 31 45.31 -52.17 55.26
C GLY A 31 45.27 -50.87 54.48
N GLN A 32 45.78 -50.85 53.23
CA GLN A 32 45.84 -49.65 52.40
C GLN A 32 44.76 -49.63 51.28
N SER A 33 44.38 -50.79 50.72
CA SER A 33 43.33 -50.86 49.67
C SER A 33 41.92 -50.54 50.17
N GLU A 34 41.58 -50.89 51.42
CA GLU A 34 40.30 -50.51 52.04
C GLU A 34 40.18 -48.98 52.14
N VAL A 35 41.23 -48.31 52.60
CA VAL A 35 41.23 -46.85 52.78
C VAL A 35 41.25 -46.13 51.43
N LEU A 36 42.06 -46.59 50.46
CA LEU A 36 42.04 -46.02 49.11
C LEU A 36 40.70 -46.22 48.39
N GLY A 37 40.06 -47.37 48.55
CA GLY A 37 38.73 -47.64 47.97
C GLY A 37 37.66 -46.70 48.53
N VAL A 38 37.66 -46.48 49.85
CA VAL A 38 36.72 -45.55 50.51
C VAL A 38 36.97 -44.11 50.08
N VAL A 39 38.23 -43.67 50.00
CA VAL A 39 38.58 -42.31 49.56
C VAL A 39 38.20 -42.08 48.09
N LEU A 40 38.42 -43.06 47.22
CA LEU A 40 38.06 -42.97 45.80
C LEU A 40 36.54 -42.93 45.60
N LEU A 41 35.79 -43.75 46.35
CA LEU A 41 34.32 -43.70 46.35
C LEU A 41 33.81 -42.35 46.88
N LEU A 42 34.43 -41.81 47.92
CA LEU A 42 34.08 -40.49 48.44
C LEU A 42 34.37 -39.39 47.40
N ALA A 43 35.52 -39.44 46.74
CA ALA A 43 35.86 -38.48 45.68
C ALA A 43 34.88 -38.55 44.51
N ILE A 44 34.57 -39.76 44.01
CA ILE A 44 33.64 -39.95 42.88
C ILE A 44 32.21 -39.54 43.27
N THR A 45 31.75 -39.84 44.48
CA THR A 45 30.42 -39.45 44.94
C THR A 45 30.29 -37.94 45.11
N ILE A 46 31.32 -37.28 45.67
CA ILE A 46 31.36 -35.82 45.78
C ILE A 46 31.39 -35.17 44.39
N THR A 47 32.23 -35.65 43.48
CA THR A 47 32.30 -35.14 42.10
C THR A 47 31.01 -35.38 41.34
N GLY A 48 30.43 -36.59 41.42
CA GLY A 48 29.17 -36.94 40.77
C GLY A 48 28.00 -36.11 41.30
N THR A 49 27.87 -35.97 42.62
CA THR A 49 26.84 -35.12 43.24
C THR A 49 27.05 -33.65 42.89
N GLY A 50 28.30 -33.18 42.89
CA GLY A 50 28.64 -31.81 42.51
C GLY A 50 28.23 -31.48 41.07
N LEU A 51 28.48 -32.39 40.12
CA LEU A 51 28.04 -32.23 38.72
C LEU A 51 26.51 -32.24 38.60
N ILE A 52 25.83 -33.15 39.29
CA ILE A 52 24.35 -33.22 39.28
C ILE A 52 23.74 -31.94 39.84
N VAL A 53 24.26 -31.42 40.96
CA VAL A 53 23.77 -30.17 41.55
C VAL A 53 24.02 -28.98 40.62
N ALA A 54 25.20 -28.89 40.02
CA ALA A 54 25.54 -27.81 39.09
C ALA A 54 24.58 -27.78 37.87
N PHE A 55 24.45 -28.90 37.14
CA PHE A 55 23.58 -28.97 35.97
C PHE A 55 22.09 -29.01 36.31
N GLY A 56 21.72 -29.62 37.44
CA GLY A 56 20.35 -29.65 37.94
C GLY A 56 19.87 -28.26 38.35
N SER A 57 20.74 -27.42 38.90
CA SER A 57 20.40 -26.05 39.30
C SER A 57 20.11 -25.14 38.10
N SER A 58 20.88 -25.23 37.01
CA SER A 58 20.63 -24.45 35.79
C SER A 58 19.36 -24.92 35.09
N ALA A 59 19.20 -26.23 34.91
CA ALA A 59 18.00 -26.79 34.28
C ALA A 59 16.72 -26.46 35.05
N LEU A 60 16.78 -26.46 36.39
CA LEU A 60 15.66 -26.06 37.24
C LEU A 60 15.39 -24.55 37.14
N SER A 61 16.44 -23.73 37.10
CA SER A 61 16.32 -22.28 36.92
C SER A 61 15.67 -21.92 35.57
N ASP A 62 16.12 -22.56 34.49
CA ASP A 62 15.57 -22.35 33.14
C ASP A 62 14.11 -22.80 33.07
N SER A 63 13.80 -23.97 33.66
CA SER A 63 12.42 -24.48 33.74
C SER A 63 11.51 -23.55 34.55
N LYS A 64 12.04 -23.00 35.65
CA LYS A 64 11.31 -22.02 36.47
C LYS A 64 11.06 -20.73 35.70
N GLN A 65 12.07 -20.21 34.99
CA GLN A 65 11.95 -19.00 34.18
C GLN A 65 10.93 -19.17 33.04
N SER A 66 10.97 -20.30 32.33
CA SER A 66 9.97 -20.59 31.28
C SER A 66 8.56 -20.66 31.87
N SER A 67 8.39 -21.32 33.02
CA SER A 67 7.09 -21.45 33.69
C SER A 67 6.55 -20.10 34.19
N GLU A 68 7.43 -19.21 34.66
CA GLU A 68 7.09 -17.84 35.06
C GLU A 68 6.63 -17.00 33.85
N ILE A 69 7.30 -17.14 32.70
CA ILE A 69 6.91 -16.49 31.44
C ILE A 69 5.53 -16.99 30.98
N ASP A 70 5.32 -18.31 30.92
CA ASP A 70 4.03 -18.90 30.49
C ASP A 70 2.89 -18.48 31.43
N SER A 71 3.15 -18.47 32.73
CA SER A 71 2.18 -18.00 33.74
C SER A 71 1.84 -16.52 33.55
N ALA A 72 2.85 -15.68 33.27
CA ALA A 72 2.65 -14.27 33.00
C ALA A 72 1.88 -14.04 31.68
N GLU A 73 2.13 -14.82 30.63
CA GLU A 73 1.35 -14.76 29.38
C GLU A 73 -0.12 -15.07 29.64
N HIS A 74 -0.43 -16.15 30.36
CA HIS A 74 -1.80 -16.51 30.72
C HIS A 74 -2.48 -15.44 31.59
N ALA A 75 -1.78 -14.92 32.59
CA ALA A 75 -2.31 -13.89 33.47
C ALA A 75 -2.56 -12.57 32.72
N MET A 76 -1.68 -12.19 31.79
CA MET A 76 -1.86 -11.00 30.96
C MET A 76 -3.00 -11.16 29.94
N THR A 77 -3.19 -12.35 29.37
CA THR A 77 -4.36 -12.65 28.53
C THR A 77 -5.66 -12.61 29.33
N GLN A 78 -5.65 -13.08 30.59
CA GLN A 78 -6.80 -12.92 31.48
C GLN A 78 -7.04 -11.43 31.82
N LEU A 79 -5.98 -10.67 32.07
CA LEU A 79 -6.05 -9.24 32.30
C LEU A 79 -6.66 -8.51 31.10
N ASP A 80 -6.25 -8.86 29.88
CA ASP A 80 -6.83 -8.35 28.63
C ASP A 80 -8.35 -8.56 28.57
N SER A 81 -8.79 -9.81 28.72
CA SER A 81 -10.23 -10.15 28.74
C SER A 81 -11.01 -9.34 29.79
N LYS A 82 -10.45 -9.17 30.99
CA LYS A 82 -11.08 -8.38 32.05
C LYS A 82 -11.02 -6.88 31.78
N ALA A 83 -9.95 -6.37 31.17
CA ALA A 83 -9.83 -4.98 30.77
C ALA A 83 -10.86 -4.63 29.69
N SER A 84 -11.10 -5.52 28.72
CA SER A 84 -12.16 -5.37 27.71
C SER A 84 -13.55 -5.35 28.35
N LEU A 85 -13.83 -6.23 29.33
CA LEU A 85 -15.10 -6.20 30.08
C LEU A 85 -15.33 -4.92 30.90
N VAL A 86 -14.26 -4.26 31.36
CA VAL A 86 -14.33 -3.00 32.14
C VAL A 86 -14.37 -1.78 31.24
N GLY A 87 -13.59 -1.79 30.17
CA GLY A 87 -13.48 -0.67 29.25
C GLY A 87 -14.65 -0.59 28.27
N ILE A 88 -15.03 -1.71 27.67
CA ILE A 88 -16.01 -1.79 26.59
C ILE A 88 -17.31 -2.44 27.09
N GLY A 89 -17.19 -3.42 28.00
CA GLY A 89 -18.31 -4.15 28.56
C GLY A 89 -19.05 -3.42 29.69
N PRO A 90 -20.09 -4.05 30.27
CA PRO A 90 -20.96 -3.42 31.27
C PRO A 90 -20.37 -3.43 32.70
N SER A 91 -19.16 -3.96 32.89
CA SER A 91 -18.62 -4.17 34.25
C SER A 91 -17.92 -2.92 34.76
N PRO A 92 -18.34 -2.32 35.89
CA PRO A 92 -17.69 -1.11 36.40
C PRO A 92 -16.28 -1.36 36.96
N ALA A 93 -15.99 -2.59 37.39
CA ALA A 93 -14.69 -2.99 37.89
C ALA A 93 -14.46 -4.50 37.77
N GLN A 94 -13.18 -4.90 37.68
CA GLN A 94 -12.72 -6.29 37.74
C GLN A 94 -11.40 -6.36 38.53
N SER A 95 -10.99 -7.56 38.94
CA SER A 95 -9.69 -7.78 39.57
C SER A 95 -9.07 -9.07 39.04
N VAL A 96 -7.74 -9.06 38.88
CA VAL A 96 -6.95 -10.17 38.33
C VAL A 96 -5.71 -10.36 39.19
N SER A 97 -5.33 -11.62 39.41
CA SER A 97 -4.02 -11.93 39.99
C SER A 97 -3.04 -12.18 38.87
N LEU A 98 -1.91 -11.49 38.88
CA LEU A 98 -0.92 -11.58 37.81
C LEU A 98 -0.01 -12.82 37.91
N GLY A 99 -0.10 -13.57 39.02
CA GLY A 99 0.77 -14.73 39.26
C GLY A 99 2.25 -14.39 39.41
N VAL A 100 2.58 -13.10 39.55
CA VAL A 100 3.93 -12.56 39.70
C VAL A 100 3.99 -11.63 40.92
N ASP A 101 5.19 -11.46 41.48
CA ASP A 101 5.39 -10.64 42.69
C ASP A 101 5.07 -9.16 42.45
N SER A 102 5.40 -8.64 41.27
CA SER A 102 5.12 -7.26 40.89
C SER A 102 5.00 -7.08 39.37
N ALA A 103 4.28 -6.04 38.98
CA ALA A 103 4.23 -5.54 37.61
C ALA A 103 4.34 -4.02 37.59
N THR A 104 4.73 -3.47 36.45
CA THR A 104 4.93 -2.02 36.29
C THR A 104 3.85 -1.45 35.39
N VAL A 105 3.21 -0.35 35.81
CA VAL A 105 2.33 0.44 34.92
C VAL A 105 3.10 1.64 34.41
N GLU A 106 3.13 1.76 33.09
CA GLU A 106 3.71 2.88 32.39
C GLU A 106 2.61 3.60 31.61
N ASN A 107 2.29 4.83 32.00
CA ASN A 107 1.14 5.56 31.44
C ASN A 107 1.40 6.15 30.05
N ARG A 108 2.64 6.08 29.53
CA ARG A 108 3.07 6.71 28.27
C ARG A 108 4.10 5.86 27.52
N THR A 109 3.68 4.70 27.03
CA THR A 109 4.54 3.74 26.32
C THR A 109 4.40 3.79 24.80
N GLY A 110 3.57 4.71 24.31
CA GLY A 110 3.30 4.84 22.89
C GLY A 110 2.09 5.71 22.61
N TRP A 111 1.64 5.71 21.37
CA TRP A 111 0.38 6.32 20.96
C TRP A 111 -0.20 5.59 19.75
N MET A 112 -1.52 5.67 19.63
CA MET A 112 -2.26 5.28 18.43
C MET A 112 -2.96 6.51 17.86
N ARG A 113 -2.79 6.74 16.56
CA ARG A 113 -3.41 7.83 15.84
C ARG A 113 -4.19 7.30 14.66
N VAL A 114 -5.40 7.81 14.48
CA VAL A 114 -6.21 7.57 13.30
C VAL A 114 -6.51 8.90 12.62
N ARG A 115 -6.21 8.98 11.33
CA ARG A 115 -6.45 10.14 10.48
C ARG A 115 -7.28 9.74 9.28
N VAL A 116 -8.17 10.64 8.85
CA VAL A 116 -8.72 10.65 7.50
C VAL A 116 -7.90 11.66 6.71
N VAL A 117 -7.35 11.21 5.59
CA VAL A 117 -6.47 11.98 4.71
C VAL A 117 -7.18 12.15 3.37
N ASN A 118 -7.15 13.36 2.83
CA ASN A 118 -7.64 13.62 1.50
C ASN A 118 -6.66 13.00 0.50
N ARG A 119 -7.14 12.12 -0.36
CA ARG A 119 -6.30 11.44 -1.37
C ARG A 119 -5.85 12.36 -2.49
N THR A 120 -6.48 13.52 -2.62
CA THR A 120 -6.14 14.57 -3.58
C THR A 120 -4.91 15.31 -3.10
N ASP A 121 -5.00 16.17 -2.09
CA ASP A 121 -3.85 17.01 -1.70
C ASP A 121 -2.93 16.37 -0.63
N GLY A 122 -3.24 15.16 -0.16
CA GLY A 122 -2.52 14.49 0.92
C GLY A 122 -2.71 15.15 2.29
N THR A 123 -3.60 16.14 2.39
CA THR A 123 -3.83 16.86 3.64
C THR A 123 -4.63 16.00 4.60
N THR A 124 -4.34 16.15 5.90
CA THR A 124 -5.18 15.52 6.92
C THR A 124 -6.49 16.30 7.02
N GLU A 125 -7.57 15.74 6.47
CA GLU A 125 -8.92 16.31 6.65
C GLU A 125 -9.28 16.30 8.13
N HIS A 126 -9.14 15.12 8.77
CA HIS A 126 -9.58 14.92 10.15
C HIS A 126 -8.61 14.07 10.96
N VAL A 127 -8.27 14.54 12.16
CA VAL A 127 -7.64 13.70 13.18
C VAL A 127 -8.75 13.06 14.00
N VAL A 128 -9.10 11.82 13.66
CA VAL A 128 -10.19 11.07 14.32
C VAL A 128 -9.82 10.72 15.75
N MET A 129 -8.59 10.26 15.95
CA MET A 129 -8.08 9.87 17.25
C MET A 129 -6.58 10.13 17.34
N ASN A 130 -6.10 10.61 18.48
CA ASN A 130 -4.68 10.64 18.82
C ASN A 130 -4.56 10.33 20.31
N GLN A 131 -4.48 9.03 20.64
CA GLN A 131 -4.58 8.53 21.99
C GLN A 131 -3.21 8.03 22.47
N THR A 132 -2.78 8.51 23.64
CA THR A 132 -1.59 7.97 24.32
C THR A 132 -1.91 6.57 24.86
N LEU A 133 -0.98 5.64 24.68
CA LEU A 133 -1.09 4.28 25.18
C LEU A 133 -0.32 4.14 26.50
N GLY A 134 -0.99 3.59 27.50
CA GLY A 134 -0.35 3.03 28.68
C GLY A 134 -0.12 1.53 28.51
N ALA A 135 0.81 0.98 29.27
CA ALA A 135 1.06 -0.46 29.32
C ALA A 135 1.20 -0.97 30.76
N ILE A 136 0.76 -2.20 30.97
CA ILE A 136 1.13 -2.99 32.16
C ILE A 136 2.17 -3.99 31.69
N SER A 137 3.35 -3.97 32.29
CA SER A 137 4.48 -4.80 31.85
C SER A 137 5.03 -5.67 32.98
N TYR A 138 5.45 -6.87 32.58
CA TYR A 138 6.23 -7.81 33.37
C TYR A 138 7.53 -8.10 32.62
N ARG A 139 8.67 -8.09 33.32
CA ARG A 139 10.00 -8.33 32.74
C ARG A 139 10.72 -9.44 33.50
N ASN A 140 11.25 -10.40 32.77
CA ASN A 140 12.06 -11.50 33.28
C ASN A 140 13.26 -11.72 32.35
N GLY A 141 14.45 -11.30 32.79
CA GLY A 141 15.64 -11.25 31.93
C GLY A 141 15.43 -10.37 30.69
N ASP A 142 15.72 -10.92 29.52
CA ASP A 142 15.55 -10.27 28.22
C ASP A 142 14.12 -10.38 27.65
N THR A 143 13.22 -11.08 28.35
CA THR A 143 11.82 -11.22 27.94
C THR A 143 10.95 -10.23 28.68
N SER A 144 10.11 -9.51 27.95
CA SER A 144 9.06 -8.66 28.52
C SER A 144 7.69 -8.97 27.92
N ILE A 145 6.68 -9.11 28.76
CA ILE A 145 5.29 -9.28 28.37
C ILE A 145 4.54 -8.03 28.79
N ALA A 146 3.79 -7.42 27.88
CA ALA A 146 3.01 -6.24 28.18
C ALA A 146 1.61 -6.27 27.57
N TYR A 147 0.64 -5.89 28.38
CA TYR A 147 -0.67 -5.48 27.89
C TYR A 147 -0.60 -4.02 27.43
N GLN A 148 -0.97 -3.74 26.18
CA GLN A 148 -1.02 -2.38 25.63
C GLN A 148 -2.09 -2.27 24.54
N GLY A 149 -2.95 -1.25 24.63
CA GLY A 149 -3.90 -0.90 23.57
C GLY A 149 -4.95 -1.98 23.28
N GLY A 150 -5.25 -2.85 24.25
CA GLY A 150 -6.20 -3.95 24.10
C GLY A 150 -5.57 -5.28 23.67
N GLY A 151 -4.26 -5.34 23.42
CA GLY A 151 -3.56 -6.59 23.08
C GLY A 151 -2.45 -6.93 24.07
N VAL A 152 -1.98 -8.18 24.03
CA VAL A 152 -0.84 -8.66 24.82
C VAL A 152 0.33 -8.97 23.88
N TRP A 153 1.48 -8.38 24.20
CA TRP A 153 2.68 -8.42 23.38
C TRP A 153 3.83 -9.03 24.16
N LYS A 154 4.56 -9.96 23.55
CA LYS A 154 5.83 -10.48 24.07
C LYS A 154 6.96 -9.86 23.28
N ARG A 155 8.02 -9.42 23.96
CA ARG A 155 9.27 -8.98 23.35
C ARG A 155 10.43 -9.79 23.91
N THR A 156 11.30 -10.21 23.01
CA THR A 156 12.52 -10.96 23.28
C THR A 156 13.69 -10.28 22.56
N ALA A 157 14.90 -10.81 22.70
CA ALA A 157 16.07 -10.37 21.92
C ALA A 157 15.86 -10.46 20.39
N ASN A 158 15.02 -11.40 19.92
CA ASN A 158 14.76 -11.64 18.50
C ASN A 158 13.61 -10.79 17.92
N GLY A 159 13.00 -9.92 18.74
CA GLY A 159 11.90 -9.06 18.34
C GLY A 159 10.62 -9.27 19.15
N SER A 160 9.52 -8.66 18.69
CA SER A 160 8.22 -8.65 19.37
C SER A 160 7.21 -9.55 18.68
N THR A 161 6.39 -10.31 19.42
CA THR A 161 5.32 -11.20 18.94
C THR A 161 3.99 -10.91 19.66
N MET A 162 2.87 -11.23 19.03
CA MET A 162 1.54 -11.13 19.63
C MET A 162 1.21 -12.38 20.46
N VAL A 163 0.68 -12.20 21.66
CA VAL A 163 0.19 -13.27 22.56
C VAL A 163 -1.34 -13.27 22.56
N SER A 164 -1.95 -12.09 22.70
CA SER A 164 -3.41 -11.89 22.61
C SER A 164 -3.70 -10.73 21.66
N PRO A 165 -4.65 -10.87 20.72
CA PRO A 165 -4.95 -9.83 19.74
C PRO A 165 -5.71 -8.65 20.35
N PRO A 166 -5.46 -7.42 19.88
CA PRO A 166 -6.26 -6.27 20.25
C PRO A 166 -7.65 -6.28 19.60
N GLU A 167 -8.54 -5.48 20.17
CA GLU A 167 -9.88 -5.23 19.63
C GLU A 167 -9.79 -4.39 18.33
N PHE A 168 -9.51 -5.06 17.20
CA PHE A 168 -9.47 -4.47 15.87
C PHE A 168 -10.23 -5.39 14.89
N HIS A 169 -11.42 -4.94 14.52
CA HIS A 169 -12.34 -5.71 13.70
C HIS A 169 -12.46 -5.06 12.33
N TYR A 170 -11.88 -5.70 11.34
CA TYR A 170 -12.04 -5.33 9.95
C TYR A 170 -12.82 -6.45 9.22
N ARG A 171 -13.98 -6.12 8.66
CA ARG A 171 -14.86 -7.07 7.96
C ARG A 171 -15.54 -6.39 6.77
N GLY A 172 -15.35 -6.94 5.57
CA GLY A 172 -15.91 -6.37 4.35
C GLY A 172 -15.34 -4.99 4.08
N THR A 173 -16.13 -3.96 4.38
CA THR A 173 -15.73 -2.54 4.28
C THR A 173 -15.92 -1.77 5.60
N THR A 174 -15.96 -2.47 6.73
CA THR A 174 -16.18 -1.85 8.04
C THR A 174 -14.98 -2.07 8.95
N LEU A 175 -14.41 -0.97 9.48
CA LEU A 175 -13.44 -0.99 10.57
C LEU A 175 -14.13 -0.61 11.89
N THR A 176 -14.02 -1.47 12.89
CA THR A 176 -14.42 -1.21 14.28
C THR A 176 -13.21 -1.34 15.20
N LEU A 177 -12.88 -0.25 15.89
CA LEU A 177 -11.71 -0.09 16.74
C LEU A 177 -12.11 0.54 18.10
N PRO A 178 -12.50 -0.28 19.09
CA PRO A 178 -12.66 0.18 20.46
C PRO A 178 -11.32 0.10 21.20
N LEU A 179 -10.62 1.23 21.29
CA LEU A 179 -9.31 1.29 21.93
C LEU A 179 -9.44 1.34 23.45
N VAL A 180 -8.80 0.39 24.15
CA VAL A 180 -8.67 0.41 25.61
C VAL A 180 -7.37 1.11 26.03
N ALA A 181 -7.49 2.28 26.66
CA ALA A 181 -6.38 3.07 27.18
C ALA A 181 -6.25 2.91 28.70
N ILE A 182 -5.09 2.41 29.15
CA ILE A 182 -4.80 2.21 30.57
C ILE A 182 -4.08 3.42 31.17
N ASN A 183 -4.43 3.74 32.41
CA ASN A 183 -3.72 4.66 33.28
C ASN A 183 -3.67 4.09 34.70
N GLY A 184 -2.59 4.31 35.46
CA GLY A 184 -2.50 3.77 36.81
C GLY A 184 -1.26 4.18 37.60
N SER A 185 -1.11 3.55 38.77
CA SER A 185 0.03 3.72 39.68
C SER A 185 1.26 2.95 39.16
N LYS A 186 2.45 3.54 39.30
CA LYS A 186 3.70 3.03 38.68
C LYS A 186 4.04 1.57 39.01
N THR A 187 3.77 1.13 40.23
CA THR A 187 4.05 -0.25 40.68
C THR A 187 2.75 -0.90 41.13
N LEU A 188 2.55 -2.14 40.68
CA LEU A 188 1.44 -3.00 41.04
C LEU A 188 1.95 -4.21 41.79
N ASP A 189 1.23 -4.56 42.84
CA ASP A 189 1.40 -5.84 43.54
C ASP A 189 0.78 -6.97 42.71
N GLY A 190 1.04 -8.23 43.06
CA GLY A 190 0.57 -9.41 42.31
C GLY A 190 -0.96 -9.56 42.16
N ARG A 191 -1.75 -8.61 42.67
CA ARG A 191 -3.19 -8.47 42.41
C ARG A 191 -3.52 -7.04 41.96
N VAL A 192 -4.23 -6.96 40.84
CA VAL A 192 -4.56 -5.71 40.15
C VAL A 192 -6.06 -5.52 40.13
N ARG A 193 -6.52 -4.30 40.44
CA ARG A 193 -7.91 -3.88 40.24
C ARG A 193 -8.00 -2.89 39.08
N MET A 194 -8.93 -3.18 38.19
CA MET A 194 -9.28 -2.34 37.04
C MET A 194 -10.64 -1.72 37.29
N THR A 195 -10.75 -0.41 37.12
CA THR A 195 -12.01 0.33 37.21
C THR A 195 -12.26 1.12 35.95
N SER A 196 -13.53 1.21 35.54
CA SER A 196 -13.91 2.02 34.39
C SER A 196 -13.64 3.49 34.67
N GLY A 197 -13.06 4.18 33.70
CA GLY A 197 -12.87 5.63 33.70
C GLY A 197 -14.11 6.41 33.23
N GLY A 198 -15.25 5.74 33.03
CA GLY A 198 -16.49 6.28 32.49
C GLY A 198 -16.92 5.58 31.20
N ASP A 199 -17.98 6.08 30.58
CA ASP A 199 -18.49 5.54 29.31
C ASP A 199 -17.46 5.67 28.17
N PRO A 200 -17.39 4.69 27.25
CA PRO A 200 -16.53 4.78 26.07
C PRO A 200 -16.79 6.04 25.26
N GLU A 201 -15.73 6.79 24.99
CA GLU A 201 -15.83 8.02 24.21
C GLU A 201 -15.87 7.69 22.72
N SER A 202 -17.02 7.90 22.06
CA SER A 202 -17.11 7.74 20.60
C SER A 202 -16.27 8.80 19.88
N LYS A 203 -15.27 8.36 19.12
CA LYS A 203 -14.44 9.21 18.27
C LYS A 203 -14.98 9.26 16.83
N PHE A 204 -15.60 8.19 16.36
CA PHE A 204 -16.26 8.13 15.06
C PHE A 204 -17.33 7.02 15.04
N PRO A 205 -18.54 7.25 14.48
CA PRO A 205 -19.07 8.53 14.07
C PRO A 205 -19.44 9.41 15.28
N LYS A 206 -19.59 10.72 15.06
CA LYS A 206 -20.09 11.67 16.06
C LYS A 206 -21.43 12.23 15.61
N ARG A 207 -22.47 12.03 16.43
CA ARG A 207 -23.85 12.40 16.08
C ARG A 207 -24.03 13.91 15.82
N SER A 208 -23.26 14.74 16.51
CA SER A 208 -23.34 16.20 16.45
C SER A 208 -22.48 16.84 15.35
N ASP A 209 -21.71 16.05 14.59
CA ASP A 209 -20.69 16.55 13.68
C ASP A 209 -20.94 15.99 12.27
N PRO A 210 -21.17 16.83 11.24
CA PRO A 210 -21.41 16.37 9.88
C PRO A 210 -20.17 15.70 9.26
N ASP A 211 -18.97 16.09 9.67
CA ASP A 211 -17.71 15.60 9.09
C ASP A 211 -17.30 14.23 9.65
N PHE A 212 -17.94 13.79 10.75
CA PHE A 212 -17.65 12.52 11.42
C PHE A 212 -18.83 11.55 11.28
N ARG A 213 -19.26 11.28 10.05
CA ARG A 213 -20.40 10.41 9.75
C ARG A 213 -20.02 9.25 8.85
N ASN A 214 -20.77 8.17 9.00
CA ASN A 214 -20.76 7.07 8.06
C ASN A 214 -21.91 7.21 7.06
N PRO A 215 -21.79 6.65 5.84
CA PRO A 215 -20.57 6.07 5.28
C PRO A 215 -19.53 7.14 4.93
N LEU A 216 -18.24 6.77 4.95
CA LEU A 216 -17.18 7.61 4.39
C LEU A 216 -17.40 7.75 2.88
N THR A 217 -17.29 8.97 2.36
CA THR A 217 -17.56 9.29 0.95
C THR A 217 -16.31 9.38 0.09
N ASN A 218 -15.17 9.72 0.70
CA ASN A 218 -13.84 9.80 0.08
C ASN A 218 -12.77 9.70 1.18
N GLY A 219 -11.51 9.60 0.77
CA GLY A 219 -10.35 9.69 1.66
C GLY A 219 -9.63 8.37 1.91
N GLU A 220 -8.53 8.46 2.64
CA GLU A 220 -7.71 7.35 3.11
C GLU A 220 -7.66 7.39 4.63
N VAL A 221 -7.89 6.25 5.28
CA VAL A 221 -7.86 6.14 6.74
C VAL A 221 -6.56 5.50 7.19
N ASN A 222 -5.72 6.32 7.84
CA ASN A 222 -4.38 5.93 8.26
C ASN A 222 -4.39 5.64 9.76
N VAL A 223 -4.18 4.37 10.12
CA VAL A 223 -4.03 3.91 11.50
C VAL A 223 -2.54 3.75 11.78
N THR A 224 -2.00 4.64 12.61
CA THR A 224 -0.58 4.68 12.96
C THR A 224 -0.38 4.35 14.43
N VAL A 225 0.53 3.42 14.73
CA VAL A 225 0.91 3.05 16.09
C VAL A 225 2.40 3.30 16.29
N ARG A 226 2.75 4.06 17.33
CA ARG A 226 4.12 4.14 17.85
C ARG A 226 4.20 3.33 19.13
N SER A 227 5.04 2.31 19.17
CA SER A 227 5.17 1.39 20.30
C SER A 227 6.47 0.60 20.21
N ASP A 228 7.03 0.20 21.34
CA ASP A 228 8.12 -0.78 21.41
C ASP A 228 7.74 -2.16 20.81
N TYR A 229 6.45 -2.41 20.61
CA TYR A 229 5.90 -3.61 19.99
C TYR A 229 5.44 -3.39 18.54
N TYR A 230 5.86 -2.31 17.86
CA TYR A 230 5.36 -1.92 16.54
C TYR A 230 5.49 -3.03 15.47
N GLN A 231 6.51 -3.88 15.52
CA GLN A 231 6.66 -5.01 14.60
C GLN A 231 5.53 -6.03 14.75
N ALA A 232 5.08 -6.29 15.99
CA ALA A 232 3.96 -7.20 16.24
C ALA A 232 2.62 -6.56 15.85
N TRP A 233 2.46 -5.25 16.09
CA TRP A 233 1.30 -4.49 15.59
C TRP A 233 1.19 -4.54 14.06
N GLY A 234 2.30 -4.38 13.35
CA GLY A 234 2.32 -4.44 11.90
C GLY A 234 1.88 -5.78 11.34
N ARG A 235 2.48 -6.87 11.84
CA ARG A 235 2.08 -8.23 11.43
C ARG A 235 0.63 -8.54 11.77
N PHE A 236 0.12 -8.03 12.88
CA PHE A 236 -1.29 -8.14 13.20
C PHE A 236 -2.18 -7.41 12.18
N PHE A 237 -1.81 -6.20 11.76
CA PHE A 237 -2.56 -5.46 10.74
C PHE A 237 -2.55 -6.19 9.39
N GLU A 238 -1.39 -6.67 8.92
CA GLU A 238 -1.26 -7.45 7.69
C GLU A 238 -2.20 -8.67 7.70
N GLN A 239 -2.16 -9.46 8.77
CA GLN A 239 -3.01 -10.65 8.92
C GLN A 239 -4.50 -10.32 8.96
N ARG A 240 -4.87 -9.16 9.52
CA ARG A 240 -6.28 -8.82 9.78
C ARG A 240 -6.97 -8.14 8.59
N THR A 241 -6.22 -7.40 7.78
CA THR A 241 -6.77 -6.64 6.66
C THR A 241 -6.42 -7.21 5.29
N GLY A 242 -5.38 -8.06 5.21
CA GLY A 242 -4.82 -8.54 3.94
C GLY A 242 -4.07 -7.48 3.15
N GLY A 243 -3.90 -6.27 3.70
CA GLY A 243 -3.22 -5.15 3.05
C GLY A 243 -1.76 -5.00 3.47
N SER A 244 -0.98 -4.32 2.64
CA SER A 244 0.39 -3.93 2.95
C SER A 244 0.48 -2.90 4.10
N VAL A 245 1.53 -2.99 4.91
CA VAL A 245 1.78 -2.13 6.07
C VAL A 245 3.16 -1.48 5.96
N THR A 246 3.27 -0.20 6.31
CA THR A 246 4.54 0.54 6.27
C THR A 246 5.21 0.56 7.64
N TYR A 247 6.47 0.14 7.71
CA TYR A 247 7.28 0.14 8.94
C TYR A 247 8.28 1.31 8.95
N TYR A 248 8.32 2.02 10.07
CA TYR A 248 9.27 3.10 10.35
C TYR A 248 10.12 2.68 11.54
N HIS A 249 11.18 1.91 11.26
CA HIS A 249 12.03 1.29 12.28
C HIS A 249 12.73 2.29 13.22
N PRO A 250 13.32 3.41 12.74
CA PRO A 250 13.99 4.38 13.62
C PRO A 250 13.05 5.03 14.65
N GLU A 251 11.76 5.18 14.31
CA GLU A 251 10.75 5.81 15.16
C GLU A 251 9.93 4.81 16.00
N ASN A 252 10.19 3.50 15.86
CA ASN A 252 9.37 2.41 16.40
C ASN A 252 7.88 2.60 16.06
N ARG A 253 7.60 2.82 14.78
CA ARG A 253 6.26 3.17 14.29
C ARG A 253 5.82 2.28 13.13
N VAL A 254 4.53 2.02 13.06
CA VAL A 254 3.90 1.26 11.99
C VAL A 254 2.60 1.93 11.56
N THR A 255 2.29 1.90 10.26
CA THR A 255 1.09 2.51 9.68
C THR A 255 0.42 1.54 8.71
N ILE A 256 -0.90 1.38 8.86
CA ILE A 256 -1.77 0.77 7.84
C ILE A 256 -2.71 1.82 7.27
N SER A 257 -2.89 1.75 5.95
CA SER A 257 -3.77 2.61 5.17
C SER A 257 -4.97 1.82 4.66
N LEU A 258 -6.17 2.37 4.85
CA LEU A 258 -7.43 1.78 4.40
C LEU A 258 -8.10 2.78 3.46
N VAL A 259 -8.32 2.41 2.21
CA VAL A 259 -8.82 3.35 1.19
C VAL A 259 -10.34 3.32 1.16
N VAL A 260 -10.96 4.50 1.21
CA VAL A 260 -12.39 4.61 0.96
C VAL A 260 -12.61 4.46 -0.55
N PRO A 261 -13.38 3.44 -1.01
CA PRO A 261 -13.62 3.26 -2.43
C PRO A 261 -14.20 4.55 -3.00
N THR A 262 -13.45 5.15 -3.90
CA THR A 262 -13.88 6.35 -4.61
C THR A 262 -15.02 5.95 -5.53
N ARG A 263 -16.05 6.78 -5.66
CA ARG A 263 -17.01 6.59 -6.74
C ARG A 263 -16.29 6.91 -8.05
N THR A 264 -15.79 5.91 -8.74
CA THR A 264 -15.35 6.08 -10.12
C THR A 264 -16.61 6.34 -10.93
N ARG A 265 -16.71 7.55 -11.50
CA ARG A 265 -17.75 7.82 -12.50
C ARG A 265 -17.23 7.32 -13.83
N ASN A 266 -18.10 6.67 -14.60
CA ASN A 266 -17.79 6.28 -15.97
C ASN A 266 -17.27 7.50 -16.74
N VAL A 267 -16.31 7.28 -17.63
CA VAL A 267 -15.76 8.33 -18.47
C VAL A 267 -16.81 8.68 -19.53
N THR A 268 -17.39 9.87 -19.42
CA THR A 268 -18.45 10.33 -20.34
C THR A 268 -18.03 11.45 -21.27
N ASN A 269 -16.74 11.81 -21.25
CA ASN A 269 -16.21 13.03 -21.84
C ASN A 269 -14.86 12.73 -22.51
N ALA A 270 -14.52 13.47 -23.56
CA ALA A 270 -13.24 13.40 -24.26
C ALA A 270 -12.07 13.69 -23.31
N LEU A 271 -12.25 14.73 -22.50
CA LEU A 271 -11.24 15.25 -21.59
C LEU A 271 -11.89 15.65 -20.27
N ALA A 272 -11.32 15.16 -19.17
CA ALA A 272 -11.71 15.53 -17.82
C ALA A 272 -10.50 16.08 -17.05
N GLY A 273 -10.46 17.41 -16.85
CA GLY A 273 -9.47 18.12 -16.04
C GLY A 273 -9.85 18.10 -14.56
N THR A 274 -9.05 17.42 -13.72
CA THR A 274 -9.40 17.16 -12.31
C THR A 274 -8.88 18.20 -11.32
N THR A 275 -8.11 19.18 -11.78
CA THR A 275 -7.49 20.23 -10.98
C THR A 275 -7.89 21.62 -11.49
N PRO A 276 -7.75 22.70 -10.69
CA PRO A 276 -8.19 24.05 -11.06
C PRO A 276 -7.28 24.77 -12.08
N ASP A 277 -6.31 24.06 -12.66
CA ASP A 277 -5.36 24.58 -13.65
C ASP A 277 -6.04 25.02 -14.95
N GLN A 278 -5.31 25.81 -15.76
CA GLN A 278 -5.86 26.33 -17.00
C GLN A 278 -5.84 25.29 -18.12
N MET A 279 -6.94 25.20 -18.86
CA MET A 279 -7.03 24.47 -20.11
C MET A 279 -7.01 25.45 -21.29
N THR A 280 -6.01 25.34 -22.14
CA THR A 280 -5.88 26.17 -23.35
C THR A 280 -6.07 25.30 -24.59
N ILE A 281 -7.02 25.67 -25.44
CA ILE A 281 -7.26 25.08 -26.76
C ILE A 281 -7.01 26.15 -27.81
N GLN A 282 -5.93 25.98 -28.56
CA GLN A 282 -5.47 26.92 -29.55
C GLN A 282 -5.46 26.25 -30.93
N GLY A 283 -6.44 26.61 -31.76
CA GLY A 283 -6.50 26.16 -33.15
C GLY A 283 -5.52 26.90 -34.07
N ALA A 284 -5.56 26.49 -35.34
CA ALA A 284 -5.00 27.25 -36.47
C ALA A 284 -6.01 27.36 -37.64
N GLY A 285 -7.30 27.50 -37.32
CA GLY A 285 -8.37 27.62 -38.31
C GLY A 285 -8.92 26.30 -38.87
N GLY A 286 -9.13 25.28 -38.02
CA GLY A 286 -9.91 24.09 -38.39
C GLY A 286 -9.36 22.70 -37.99
N SER A 287 -8.26 22.59 -37.24
CA SER A 287 -7.63 21.28 -36.93
C SER A 287 -7.41 20.96 -35.45
N SER A 288 -7.86 21.82 -34.53
CA SER A 288 -7.81 21.52 -33.09
C SER A 288 -9.21 21.45 -32.55
N PHE A 289 -9.69 20.23 -32.39
CA PHE A 289 -11.03 19.99 -31.91
C PHE A 289 -11.14 18.72 -31.10
N THR A 290 -12.25 18.65 -30.37
CA THR A 290 -12.72 17.45 -29.71
C THR A 290 -14.01 17.02 -30.38
N ASP A 291 -14.18 15.73 -30.63
CA ASP A 291 -15.41 15.14 -31.13
C ASP A 291 -15.67 13.79 -30.47
N SER A 292 -16.57 12.99 -31.04
CA SER A 292 -16.73 11.61 -30.61
C SER A 292 -17.17 10.65 -31.71
N TYR A 293 -16.93 9.37 -31.44
CA TYR A 293 -17.39 8.22 -32.22
C TYR A 293 -17.78 7.09 -31.23
N ASN A 294 -18.21 5.94 -31.72
CA ASN A 294 -18.53 4.80 -30.88
C ASN A 294 -17.92 3.52 -31.45
N SER A 295 -16.79 3.07 -30.92
CA SER A 295 -16.09 1.87 -31.41
C SER A 295 -16.91 0.59 -31.25
N SER A 296 -17.86 0.54 -30.31
CA SER A 296 -18.72 -0.63 -30.07
C SER A 296 -19.70 -0.94 -31.21
N ASP A 297 -19.85 -0.05 -32.20
CA ASP A 297 -20.67 -0.31 -33.39
C ASP A 297 -19.94 -1.06 -34.52
N GLY A 298 -18.65 -1.38 -34.31
CA GLY A 298 -17.82 -2.16 -35.23
C GLY A 298 -17.31 -1.38 -36.44
N THR A 299 -17.53 -0.06 -36.49
CA THR A 299 -17.08 0.79 -37.62
C THR A 299 -15.86 1.66 -37.31
N GLY A 300 -15.44 1.67 -36.04
CA GLY A 300 -14.35 2.52 -35.55
C GLY A 300 -14.61 4.00 -35.81
N TYR A 301 -13.55 4.79 -35.83
CA TYR A 301 -13.67 6.20 -36.21
C TYR A 301 -13.93 6.37 -37.73
N SER A 302 -13.50 5.41 -38.54
CA SER A 302 -13.52 5.48 -40.01
C SER A 302 -14.91 5.37 -40.66
N GLY A 303 -15.93 4.88 -39.94
CA GLY A 303 -17.21 4.52 -40.57
C GLY A 303 -18.35 5.54 -40.46
N ARG A 304 -18.57 6.18 -39.30
CA ARG A 304 -19.75 7.05 -39.06
C ARG A 304 -19.48 8.54 -39.15
N GLY A 305 -18.21 8.95 -39.16
CA GLY A 305 -17.83 10.35 -39.00
C GLY A 305 -18.01 10.85 -37.56
N ALA A 306 -17.38 11.98 -37.27
CA ALA A 306 -17.41 12.66 -35.99
C ALA A 306 -18.85 13.05 -35.55
N SER A 307 -19.11 13.01 -34.25
CA SER A 307 -20.39 13.42 -33.64
C SER A 307 -20.19 14.35 -32.44
N ASP A 308 -21.22 15.14 -32.12
CA ASP A 308 -21.21 16.25 -31.14
C ASP A 308 -21.20 15.81 -29.66
N ASN A 309 -20.59 14.67 -29.32
CA ASN A 309 -20.44 14.22 -27.92
C ASN A 309 -18.98 14.24 -27.43
N GLY A 310 -18.11 15.01 -28.07
CA GLY A 310 -16.74 15.31 -27.63
C GLY A 310 -16.70 16.27 -26.44
N THR A 311 -17.47 15.98 -25.39
CA THR A 311 -17.61 16.89 -24.24
C THR A 311 -16.28 17.09 -23.52
N ILE A 312 -16.02 18.31 -23.06
CA ILE A 312 -14.91 18.65 -22.17
C ILE A 312 -15.45 19.04 -20.80
N VAL A 313 -14.83 18.52 -19.74
CA VAL A 313 -15.15 18.87 -18.35
C VAL A 313 -13.86 19.26 -17.63
N THR A 314 -13.85 20.38 -16.91
CA THR A 314 -12.68 20.78 -16.11
C THR A 314 -13.08 21.46 -14.81
N LYS A 315 -12.24 21.40 -13.77
CA LYS A 315 -12.40 22.17 -12.53
C LYS A 315 -11.92 23.62 -12.70
N GLY A 316 -10.97 23.87 -13.61
CA GLY A 316 -10.29 25.15 -13.79
C GLY A 316 -10.85 26.04 -14.91
N SER A 317 -10.07 27.08 -15.21
CA SER A 317 -10.34 28.02 -16.31
C SER A 317 -10.12 27.38 -17.68
N VAL A 318 -10.83 27.88 -18.69
CA VAL A 318 -10.68 27.43 -20.09
C VAL A 318 -10.40 28.65 -20.97
N GLU A 319 -9.42 28.54 -21.86
CA GLU A 319 -9.12 29.52 -22.89
C GLU A 319 -9.21 28.86 -24.26
N LEU A 320 -10.07 29.39 -25.12
CA LEU A 320 -10.27 28.92 -26.49
C LEU A 320 -9.80 30.02 -27.44
N THR A 321 -8.85 29.73 -28.35
CA THR A 321 -8.36 30.73 -29.33
C THR A 321 -8.02 30.08 -30.67
N GLY A 322 -7.72 30.92 -31.69
CA GLY A 322 -7.13 30.46 -32.95
C GLY A 322 -8.04 29.60 -33.83
N GLY A 323 -9.36 29.73 -33.68
CA GLY A 323 -10.31 28.86 -34.39
C GLY A 323 -10.36 27.43 -33.86
N ALA A 324 -10.30 27.27 -32.54
CA ALA A 324 -10.60 26.02 -31.85
C ALA A 324 -12.09 25.67 -31.97
N GLU A 325 -12.40 24.39 -32.17
CA GLU A 325 -13.76 23.88 -32.25
C GLU A 325 -14.00 22.78 -31.20
N ILE A 326 -15.17 22.78 -30.56
CA ILE A 326 -15.58 21.71 -29.63
C ILE A 326 -16.89 21.13 -30.18
N TYR A 327 -16.83 19.91 -30.72
CA TYR A 327 -18.01 19.14 -31.12
C TYR A 327 -18.58 18.43 -29.89
N GLY A 328 -19.12 19.23 -28.95
CA GLY A 328 -19.71 18.76 -27.70
C GLY A 328 -19.92 19.87 -26.68
N ASP A 329 -20.31 19.47 -25.46
CA ASP A 329 -20.51 20.42 -24.37
C ASP A 329 -19.16 20.86 -23.76
N LEU A 330 -19.11 22.09 -23.23
CA LEU A 330 -18.03 22.57 -22.39
C LEU A 330 -18.56 22.80 -20.97
N ARG A 331 -17.98 22.11 -19.98
CA ARG A 331 -18.37 22.22 -18.57
C ARG A 331 -17.20 22.61 -17.68
N THR A 332 -17.32 23.73 -16.95
CA THR A 332 -16.28 24.18 -16.02
C THR A 332 -16.83 24.30 -14.60
N GLY A 333 -16.07 23.80 -13.62
CA GLY A 333 -16.43 23.89 -12.19
C GLY A 333 -16.13 25.24 -11.56
N GLY A 334 -15.30 26.07 -12.19
CA GLY A 334 -14.87 27.37 -11.70
C GLY A 334 -14.01 28.11 -12.72
N GLY A 335 -13.34 29.17 -12.28
CA GLY A 335 -12.44 29.95 -13.13
C GLY A 335 -13.15 30.82 -14.18
N THR A 336 -12.41 31.19 -15.23
CA THR A 336 -12.92 31.97 -16.37
C THR A 336 -12.94 31.10 -17.61
N VAL A 337 -14.02 31.18 -18.39
CA VAL A 337 -14.06 30.69 -19.77
C VAL A 337 -13.82 31.87 -20.71
N ASP A 338 -12.67 31.88 -21.37
CA ASP A 338 -12.26 32.96 -22.27
C ASP A 338 -12.34 32.49 -23.73
N PHE A 339 -13.25 33.11 -24.49
CA PHE A 339 -13.40 32.88 -25.92
C PHE A 339 -12.59 33.93 -26.67
N GLY A 340 -11.69 33.48 -27.54
CA GLY A 340 -10.91 34.29 -28.48
C GLY A 340 -11.54 34.36 -29.87
N GLY A 341 -10.72 34.70 -30.87
CA GLY A 341 -11.19 34.82 -32.26
C GLY A 341 -11.44 33.48 -32.95
N GLY A 342 -12.58 33.36 -33.63
CA GLY A 342 -12.91 32.28 -34.57
C GLY A 342 -13.31 30.95 -33.94
N VAL A 343 -13.55 30.91 -32.63
CA VAL A 343 -13.83 29.69 -31.89
C VAL A 343 -15.31 29.32 -31.90
N THR A 344 -15.60 28.01 -31.83
CA THR A 344 -16.97 27.49 -31.80
C THR A 344 -17.11 26.31 -30.81
N VAL A 345 -18.20 26.31 -30.05
CA VAL A 345 -18.67 25.20 -29.21
C VAL A 345 -20.04 24.79 -29.75
N HIS A 346 -20.11 23.62 -30.39
CA HIS A 346 -21.33 23.11 -31.02
C HIS A 346 -22.38 22.62 -30.00
N GLY A 347 -21.94 22.28 -28.78
CA GLY A 347 -22.81 21.92 -27.68
C GLY A 347 -23.15 23.08 -26.76
N ASN A 348 -23.44 22.75 -25.50
CA ASN A 348 -23.82 23.67 -24.45
C ASN A 348 -22.63 24.12 -23.61
N LEU A 349 -22.73 25.32 -23.03
CA LEU A 349 -21.77 25.83 -22.07
C LEU A 349 -22.36 25.86 -20.66
N SER A 350 -21.75 25.11 -19.75
CA SER A 350 -22.08 25.12 -18.32
C SER A 350 -20.85 25.59 -17.54
N TYR A 351 -20.91 26.75 -16.90
CA TYR A 351 -19.75 27.34 -16.22
C TYR A 351 -20.04 27.60 -14.75
N GLY A 352 -19.02 27.52 -13.90
CA GLY A 352 -19.11 27.80 -12.45
C GLY A 352 -18.56 29.16 -12.02
N GLY A 353 -17.95 29.92 -12.94
CA GLY A 353 -17.32 31.21 -12.67
C GLY A 353 -17.77 32.31 -13.63
N THR A 354 -16.83 32.89 -14.38
CA THR A 354 -17.12 33.97 -15.35
C THR A 354 -16.88 33.54 -16.79
N VAL A 355 -17.55 34.20 -17.73
CA VAL A 355 -17.35 33.98 -19.17
C VAL A 355 -16.97 35.30 -19.84
N ASN A 356 -15.96 35.27 -20.73
CA ASN A 356 -15.55 36.38 -21.57
C ASN A 356 -15.75 36.03 -23.06
N CYS A 357 -16.61 36.77 -23.74
CA CYS A 357 -17.03 36.49 -25.12
C CYS A 357 -16.33 37.37 -26.17
N ASN A 358 -15.00 37.54 -26.11
CA ASN A 358 -14.22 38.34 -27.06
C ASN A 358 -14.81 39.73 -27.42
N GLY A 359 -15.05 40.59 -26.44
CA GLY A 359 -15.58 41.93 -26.68
C GLY A 359 -17.11 42.04 -26.74
N GLY A 360 -17.83 40.96 -26.42
CA GLY A 360 -19.24 41.03 -26.06
C GLY A 360 -19.48 41.90 -24.81
N SER A 361 -20.66 42.51 -24.70
CA SER A 361 -21.05 43.25 -23.49
C SER A 361 -21.02 42.30 -22.27
N PRO A 362 -20.56 42.75 -21.09
CA PRO A 362 -20.58 41.93 -19.88
C PRO A 362 -21.99 41.35 -19.62
N GLY A 363 -22.09 40.02 -19.51
CA GLY A 363 -23.36 39.31 -19.29
C GLY A 363 -24.19 39.00 -20.54
N SER A 364 -23.65 39.22 -21.75
CA SER A 364 -24.26 38.71 -22.99
C SER A 364 -23.81 37.27 -23.29
N ASP A 365 -24.69 36.51 -23.93
CA ASP A 365 -24.39 35.15 -24.41
C ASP A 365 -23.29 35.20 -25.48
N CYS A 366 -22.32 34.27 -25.40
CA CYS A 366 -21.26 34.16 -26.40
C CYS A 366 -21.82 33.63 -27.71
N SER A 367 -21.67 34.37 -28.82
CA SER A 367 -22.06 33.88 -30.16
C SER A 367 -21.27 32.66 -30.64
N SER A 368 -20.15 32.37 -29.98
CA SER A 368 -19.33 31.17 -30.22
C SER A 368 -19.92 29.88 -29.67
N VAL A 369 -21.02 29.93 -28.90
CA VAL A 369 -21.69 28.74 -28.38
C VAL A 369 -23.03 28.56 -29.12
N GLU A 370 -23.21 27.42 -29.76
CA GLU A 370 -24.44 27.12 -30.52
C GLU A 370 -25.58 26.65 -29.61
N GLY A 371 -25.25 25.96 -28.52
CA GLY A 371 -26.19 25.52 -27.51
C GLY A 371 -26.53 26.57 -26.44
N TRP A 372 -27.16 26.12 -25.35
CA TRP A 372 -27.49 27.00 -24.23
C TRP A 372 -26.25 27.32 -23.38
N GLN A 373 -26.32 28.42 -22.63
CA GLN A 373 -25.26 28.89 -21.73
C GLN A 373 -25.84 29.10 -20.34
N ALA A 374 -25.26 28.50 -19.30
CA ALA A 374 -25.74 28.70 -17.93
C ALA A 374 -24.63 28.63 -16.87
N ASN A 375 -24.79 29.44 -15.83
CA ASN A 375 -23.93 29.43 -14.64
C ASN A 375 -24.37 28.32 -13.66
N ASN A 376 -24.21 27.06 -14.09
CA ASN A 376 -24.54 25.87 -13.30
C ASN A 376 -23.45 24.78 -13.42
N GLY A 377 -22.25 25.19 -13.82
CA GLY A 377 -21.10 24.31 -13.98
C GLY A 377 -20.68 23.69 -12.66
N THR A 378 -20.34 22.41 -12.70
CA THR A 378 -19.84 21.67 -11.54
C THR A 378 -18.53 20.99 -11.91
N ALA A 379 -17.60 20.97 -10.95
CA ALA A 379 -16.33 20.30 -11.13
C ALA A 379 -16.50 18.77 -11.20
N PRO A 380 -15.65 18.06 -11.94
CA PRO A 380 -15.62 16.61 -11.90
C PRO A 380 -15.20 16.13 -10.50
N ASP A 381 -16.03 15.32 -9.85
CA ASP A 381 -15.72 14.64 -8.59
C ASP A 381 -14.99 13.32 -8.90
N ILE A 382 -13.71 13.43 -9.25
CA ILE A 382 -12.83 12.32 -9.60
C ILE A 382 -11.69 12.29 -8.60
N SER A 383 -11.51 11.15 -7.94
CA SER A 383 -10.45 10.98 -6.95
C SER A 383 -9.19 10.36 -7.59
N PRO A 384 -8.00 10.72 -7.12
CA PRO A 384 -6.77 10.11 -7.62
C PRO A 384 -6.63 8.64 -7.29
N ILE A 385 -5.77 8.00 -8.06
CA ILE A 385 -5.49 6.57 -8.00
C ILE A 385 -4.03 6.25 -7.68
N GLY A 386 -3.26 7.20 -7.13
CA GLY A 386 -1.84 7.01 -6.80
C GLY A 386 -1.57 5.76 -5.97
N ASP A 387 -2.33 5.53 -4.89
CA ASP A 387 -2.16 4.34 -4.04
C ASP A 387 -2.45 3.03 -4.77
N MET A 388 -3.37 3.05 -5.75
CA MET A 388 -3.62 1.86 -6.59
C MET A 388 -2.36 1.56 -7.41
N VAL A 389 -1.81 2.57 -8.08
CA VAL A 389 -0.63 2.43 -8.93
C VAL A 389 0.57 1.95 -8.10
N GLN A 390 0.84 2.60 -6.96
CA GLN A 390 1.90 2.18 -6.04
C GLN A 390 1.68 0.78 -5.49
N GLY A 391 0.43 0.41 -5.19
CA GLY A 391 0.07 -0.96 -4.79
C GLY A 391 0.39 -2.00 -5.87
N LYS A 392 0.18 -1.66 -7.15
CA LYS A 392 0.53 -2.53 -8.29
C LYS A 392 2.04 -2.66 -8.44
N VAL A 393 2.79 -1.56 -8.32
CA VAL A 393 4.27 -1.57 -8.30
C VAL A 393 4.81 -2.45 -7.18
N ALA A 394 4.34 -2.24 -5.95
CA ALA A 394 4.75 -3.04 -4.80
C ALA A 394 4.39 -4.53 -4.92
N THR A 395 3.31 -4.86 -5.63
CA THR A 395 2.90 -6.25 -5.87
C THR A 395 3.77 -6.93 -6.90
N TYR A 396 3.94 -6.30 -8.07
CA TYR A 396 4.54 -6.94 -9.24
C TYR A 396 6.07 -6.77 -9.33
N SER A 397 6.67 -5.90 -8.52
CA SER A 397 8.13 -5.88 -8.31
C SER A 397 8.68 -7.13 -7.60
N ASP A 398 7.81 -7.94 -6.96
CA ASP A 398 8.19 -9.27 -6.49
C ASP A 398 8.11 -10.27 -7.67
N PRO A 399 9.23 -10.92 -8.05
CA PRO A 399 9.26 -11.91 -9.13
C PRO A 399 8.28 -13.07 -8.95
N SER A 400 7.83 -13.36 -7.72
CA SER A 400 6.82 -14.42 -7.51
C SER A 400 5.42 -14.04 -7.98
N ASN A 401 5.17 -12.75 -8.21
CA ASN A 401 3.85 -12.21 -8.55
C ASN A 401 3.75 -11.76 -10.00
N ASN A 402 4.85 -11.75 -10.75
CA ASN A 402 4.88 -11.44 -12.17
C ASN A 402 5.33 -12.65 -13.00
N GLN A 403 5.26 -12.53 -14.32
CA GLN A 403 5.57 -13.60 -15.28
C GLN A 403 6.73 -13.23 -16.20
N ASN A 404 7.64 -12.36 -15.76
CA ASN A 404 8.79 -11.92 -16.55
C ASN A 404 9.62 -13.12 -17.04
N GLY A 405 9.90 -14.10 -16.17
CA GLY A 405 10.63 -15.32 -16.54
C GLY A 405 9.89 -16.28 -17.50
N GLY A 406 8.63 -15.99 -17.83
CA GLY A 406 7.81 -16.76 -18.76
C GLY A 406 7.87 -16.26 -20.21
N VAL A 407 8.54 -15.13 -20.47
CA VAL A 407 8.57 -14.46 -21.78
C VAL A 407 9.98 -14.09 -22.19
N THR A 408 10.26 -14.03 -23.50
CA THR A 408 11.55 -13.55 -24.01
C THR A 408 11.60 -12.03 -24.15
N ALA A 409 10.46 -11.34 -24.07
CA ALA A 409 10.34 -9.90 -24.21
C ALA A 409 11.03 -9.12 -23.07
N ILE A 410 11.23 -9.74 -21.91
CA ILE A 410 11.72 -9.10 -20.69
C ILE A 410 12.95 -9.86 -20.19
N ASN A 411 14.01 -9.14 -19.85
CA ASN A 411 15.16 -9.69 -19.18
C ASN A 411 14.86 -9.82 -17.67
N GLU A 412 14.55 -11.03 -17.21
CA GLU A 412 14.21 -11.33 -15.80
C GLU A 412 15.31 -10.94 -14.80
N SER A 413 16.57 -10.83 -15.23
CA SER A 413 17.67 -10.45 -14.32
C SER A 413 17.75 -8.94 -14.06
N THR A 414 17.22 -8.13 -14.98
CA THR A 414 17.29 -6.66 -14.93
C THR A 414 15.92 -6.00 -14.87
N ASP A 415 14.84 -6.76 -15.09
CA ASP A 415 13.47 -6.25 -15.27
C ASP A 415 13.41 -5.12 -16.31
N THR A 416 14.11 -5.30 -17.43
CA THR A 416 14.11 -4.37 -18.58
C THR A 416 13.69 -5.09 -19.85
N TRP A 417 13.34 -4.33 -20.89
CA TRP A 417 13.10 -4.88 -22.22
C TRP A 417 14.32 -5.68 -22.73
N ASN A 418 14.05 -6.69 -23.56
CA ASN A 418 15.10 -7.48 -24.19
C ASN A 418 15.55 -6.85 -25.51
N ASP A 419 16.68 -6.14 -25.49
CA ASP A 419 17.27 -5.45 -26.65
C ASP A 419 17.61 -6.38 -27.83
N SER A 420 17.66 -7.70 -27.61
CA SER A 420 17.95 -8.67 -28.69
C SER A 420 16.72 -9.01 -29.54
N GLU A 421 15.53 -8.59 -29.11
CA GLU A 421 14.26 -8.88 -29.77
C GLU A 421 13.73 -7.62 -30.48
N SER A 422 13.40 -7.74 -31.77
CA SER A 422 12.73 -6.66 -32.51
C SER A 422 11.23 -6.60 -32.24
N THR A 423 10.64 -7.67 -31.71
CA THR A 423 9.22 -7.73 -31.36
C THR A 423 9.06 -8.32 -29.97
N LEU A 424 8.69 -7.48 -29.01
CA LEU A 424 8.50 -7.81 -27.61
C LEU A 424 7.05 -8.24 -27.42
N THR A 425 6.78 -9.55 -27.39
CA THR A 425 5.41 -10.07 -27.23
C THR A 425 5.11 -10.42 -25.77
N LEU A 426 4.06 -9.81 -25.23
CA LEU A 426 3.52 -10.11 -23.91
C LEU A 426 2.17 -10.83 -24.05
N PRO A 427 2.07 -12.14 -23.75
CA PRO A 427 0.79 -12.83 -23.68
C PRO A 427 0.00 -12.45 -22.42
N SER A 428 -1.28 -12.84 -22.35
CA SER A 428 -2.13 -12.68 -21.16
C SER A 428 -1.43 -13.04 -19.86
N GLY A 429 -1.41 -12.10 -18.91
CA GLY A 429 -0.52 -12.18 -17.76
C GLY A 429 -0.25 -10.87 -17.04
N ALA A 430 0.68 -10.90 -16.10
CA ALA A 430 1.16 -9.72 -15.37
C ALA A 430 2.68 -9.61 -15.42
N TYR A 431 3.18 -8.44 -15.77
CA TYR A 431 4.58 -8.15 -16.03
C TYR A 431 5.03 -6.88 -15.31
N TYR A 432 6.32 -6.83 -15.01
CA TYR A 432 6.95 -5.69 -14.34
C TYR A 432 8.21 -5.27 -15.09
N ILE A 433 8.39 -3.96 -15.25
CA ILE A 433 9.58 -3.36 -15.84
C ILE A 433 10.06 -2.25 -14.91
N SER A 434 11.33 -2.28 -14.54
CA SER A 434 11.95 -1.30 -13.64
C SER A 434 12.43 -0.03 -14.36
N ASN A 435 12.60 -0.10 -15.68
CA ASN A 435 13.01 1.00 -16.54
C ASN A 435 12.46 0.78 -17.96
N ASP A 436 11.72 1.76 -18.47
CA ASP A 436 11.15 1.72 -19.82
C ASP A 436 12.04 2.49 -20.81
N ASP A 437 12.89 1.74 -21.51
CA ASP A 437 13.74 2.24 -22.60
C ASP A 437 13.46 1.44 -23.88
N LEU A 438 12.26 1.63 -24.42
CA LEU A 438 11.82 0.93 -25.63
C LEU A 438 12.44 1.60 -26.88
N ASP A 439 13.26 0.85 -27.62
CA ASP A 439 13.98 1.36 -28.78
C ASP A 439 13.06 1.53 -30.00
N SER A 440 13.31 2.56 -30.83
CA SER A 440 12.55 2.83 -32.08
C SER A 440 12.52 1.68 -33.10
N SER A 441 13.46 0.74 -33.02
CA SER A 441 13.49 -0.46 -33.87
C SER A 441 12.61 -1.60 -33.34
N GLN A 442 12.07 -1.45 -32.13
CA GLN A 442 11.28 -2.48 -31.46
C GLN A 442 9.78 -2.22 -31.59
N THR A 443 9.02 -3.31 -31.63
CA THR A 443 7.55 -3.29 -31.52
C THR A 443 7.12 -4.02 -30.26
N LEU A 444 6.35 -3.36 -29.40
CA LEU A 444 5.72 -4.00 -28.24
C LEU A 444 4.34 -4.52 -28.64
N ARG A 445 4.12 -5.82 -28.50
CA ARG A 445 2.86 -6.48 -28.86
C ARG A 445 2.21 -7.10 -27.64
N PHE A 446 1.03 -6.60 -27.28
CA PHE A 446 0.17 -7.21 -26.28
C PHE A 446 -0.71 -8.29 -26.94
N ASP A 447 -0.38 -9.56 -26.72
CA ASP A 447 -1.20 -10.71 -27.17
C ASP A 447 -2.26 -11.06 -26.11
N ASN A 448 -3.33 -10.27 -26.12
CA ASN A 448 -4.44 -10.34 -25.18
C ASN A 448 -5.51 -11.39 -25.55
N THR A 449 -5.22 -12.28 -26.51
CA THR A 449 -6.15 -13.34 -26.96
C THR A 449 -6.50 -14.34 -25.84
N GLY A 450 -5.62 -14.51 -24.86
CA GLY A 450 -5.82 -15.41 -23.70
C GLY A 450 -6.52 -14.77 -22.50
N GLY A 451 -6.88 -13.49 -22.56
CA GLY A 451 -7.36 -12.70 -21.42
C GLY A 451 -6.49 -11.47 -21.11
N ASP A 452 -6.77 -10.83 -19.97
CA ASP A 452 -6.18 -9.53 -19.59
C ASP A 452 -4.64 -9.56 -19.52
N ILE A 453 -4.03 -8.42 -19.84
CA ILE A 453 -2.60 -8.17 -19.63
C ILE A 453 -2.43 -7.00 -18.66
N THR A 454 -1.59 -7.17 -17.66
CA THR A 454 -1.14 -6.10 -16.77
C THR A 454 0.35 -5.86 -16.99
N LEU A 455 0.73 -4.66 -17.42
CA LEU A 455 2.12 -4.23 -17.46
C LEU A 455 2.32 -3.12 -16.43
N VAL A 456 3.26 -3.31 -15.51
CA VAL A 456 3.65 -2.29 -14.53
C VAL A 456 5.03 -1.78 -14.85
N VAL A 457 5.13 -0.48 -15.09
CA VAL A 457 6.37 0.24 -15.38
C VAL A 457 6.70 1.11 -14.18
N ASP A 458 7.82 0.83 -13.52
CA ASP A 458 8.31 1.62 -12.39
C ASP A 458 9.23 2.77 -12.84
N ASP A 459 8.85 3.44 -13.92
CA ASP A 459 9.60 4.53 -14.54
C ASP A 459 8.69 5.44 -15.38
N ASP A 460 9.23 6.56 -15.84
CA ASP A 460 8.68 7.39 -16.91
C ASP A 460 8.52 6.57 -18.20
N ILE A 461 7.43 6.81 -18.94
CA ILE A 461 7.22 6.23 -20.27
C ILE A 461 7.50 7.31 -21.31
N VAL A 462 8.54 7.11 -22.11
CA VAL A 462 8.96 8.07 -23.14
C VAL A 462 9.27 7.33 -24.44
N TRP A 463 8.27 7.20 -25.30
CA TRP A 463 8.38 6.49 -26.58
C TRP A 463 8.57 7.45 -27.75
N ASN A 464 9.59 7.19 -28.56
CA ASN A 464 9.93 7.98 -29.73
C ASN A 464 10.08 7.04 -30.94
N ASP A 465 9.22 7.20 -31.94
CA ASP A 465 9.20 6.36 -33.14
C ASP A 465 9.01 4.87 -32.83
N VAL A 466 8.07 4.56 -31.93
CA VAL A 466 7.79 3.19 -31.47
C VAL A 466 6.38 2.77 -31.85
N ASN A 467 6.22 1.47 -32.13
CA ASN A 467 4.92 0.84 -32.35
C ASN A 467 4.52 -0.07 -31.18
N VAL A 468 3.36 0.18 -30.60
CA VAL A 468 2.78 -0.60 -29.50
C VAL A 468 1.38 -1.08 -29.89
N GLU A 469 1.23 -2.38 -30.08
CA GLU A 469 0.03 -2.98 -30.66
C GLU A 469 -0.76 -3.80 -29.63
N VAL A 470 -2.10 -3.69 -29.67
CA VAL A 470 -3.00 -4.62 -29.00
C VAL A 470 -3.52 -5.61 -30.04
N ALA A 471 -3.20 -6.90 -29.87
CA ALA A 471 -3.38 -7.90 -30.94
C ALA A 471 -4.85 -8.24 -31.23
N ASP A 472 -5.69 -8.28 -30.21
CA ASP A 472 -7.10 -8.65 -30.32
C ASP A 472 -7.97 -7.63 -29.57
N PRO A 473 -8.54 -6.62 -30.23
CA PRO A 473 -9.34 -5.59 -29.56
C PRO A 473 -10.57 -6.14 -28.81
N ASP A 474 -11.08 -7.30 -29.23
CA ASP A 474 -12.19 -8.02 -28.60
C ASP A 474 -11.73 -9.01 -27.51
N GLY A 475 -10.41 -9.15 -27.33
CA GLY A 475 -9.77 -10.01 -26.34
C GLY A 475 -9.79 -9.44 -24.92
N GLY A 476 -8.77 -9.78 -24.13
CA GLY A 476 -8.61 -9.26 -22.78
C GLY A 476 -8.19 -7.80 -22.72
N MET A 477 -8.41 -7.15 -21.59
CA MET A 477 -8.02 -5.75 -21.42
C MET A 477 -6.52 -5.62 -21.11
N VAL A 478 -5.85 -4.69 -21.78
CA VAL A 478 -4.47 -4.29 -21.47
C VAL A 478 -4.49 -3.13 -20.48
N LYS A 479 -3.81 -3.32 -19.34
CA LYS A 479 -3.69 -2.35 -18.25
C LYS A 479 -2.21 -2.01 -18.06
N LEU A 480 -1.85 -0.78 -18.43
CA LEU A 480 -0.53 -0.22 -18.24
C LEU A 480 -0.54 0.67 -16.99
N TYR A 481 0.27 0.34 -15.99
CA TYR A 481 0.46 1.16 -14.80
C TYR A 481 1.86 1.77 -14.84
N THR A 482 1.98 3.08 -14.65
CA THR A 482 3.29 3.75 -14.53
C THR A 482 3.41 4.47 -13.19
N SER A 483 4.52 4.25 -12.48
CA SER A 483 4.88 5.04 -11.29
C SER A 483 5.54 6.38 -11.66
N GLY A 484 5.94 6.52 -12.93
CA GLY A 484 6.60 7.68 -13.49
C GLY A 484 5.74 8.93 -13.51
N SER A 485 6.43 10.02 -13.77
CA SER A 485 5.89 11.37 -13.92
C SER A 485 5.63 11.76 -15.38
N LYS A 486 6.10 10.97 -16.35
CA LYS A 486 5.94 11.25 -17.78
C LYS A 486 5.26 10.10 -18.52
N PHE A 487 4.34 10.47 -19.41
CA PHE A 487 3.84 9.61 -20.48
C PHE A 487 3.93 10.39 -21.79
N HIS A 488 5.08 10.29 -22.44
CA HIS A 488 5.45 11.09 -23.61
C HIS A 488 5.53 10.18 -24.83
N LEU A 489 4.73 10.49 -25.84
CA LEU A 489 4.69 9.79 -27.11
C LEU A 489 5.01 10.77 -28.24
N LYS A 490 5.96 10.38 -29.10
CA LYS A 490 6.36 11.15 -30.26
C LYS A 490 6.55 10.24 -31.48
N ASP A 491 5.97 10.61 -32.62
CA ASP A 491 6.02 9.83 -33.87
C ASP A 491 5.66 8.34 -33.64
N SER A 492 4.79 8.05 -32.65
CA SER A 492 4.53 6.69 -32.17
C SER A 492 3.07 6.27 -32.37
N THR A 493 2.83 4.98 -32.54
CA THR A 493 1.49 4.38 -32.63
C THR A 493 1.25 3.46 -31.43
N VAL A 494 0.15 3.67 -30.71
CA VAL A 494 -0.15 2.92 -29.47
C VAL A 494 -1.62 2.49 -29.45
N GLY A 495 -1.88 1.21 -29.24
CA GLY A 495 -3.22 0.63 -29.10
C GLY A 495 -3.75 -0.01 -30.37
N ASP A 496 -5.08 -0.17 -30.47
CA ASP A 496 -5.74 -0.67 -31.68
C ASP A 496 -5.99 0.46 -32.70
N THR A 497 -4.97 0.76 -33.50
CA THR A 497 -5.04 1.79 -34.55
C THR A 497 -5.84 1.37 -35.77
N ALA A 498 -6.20 0.09 -35.89
CA ALA A 498 -6.93 -0.44 -37.03
C ALA A 498 -8.44 -0.21 -36.90
N THR A 499 -9.02 -0.49 -35.72
CA THR A 499 -10.46 -0.31 -35.48
C THR A 499 -10.78 0.82 -34.51
N HIS A 500 -9.76 1.43 -33.89
CA HIS A 500 -9.91 2.46 -32.86
C HIS A 500 -10.76 1.98 -31.67
N TYR A 501 -10.67 0.70 -31.30
CA TYR A 501 -11.41 0.20 -30.13
C TYR A 501 -10.66 0.54 -28.83
N SER A 502 -10.95 1.74 -28.31
CA SER A 502 -10.27 2.29 -27.12
C SER A 502 -10.50 1.55 -25.79
N PRO A 503 -11.58 0.76 -25.55
CA PRO A 503 -11.72 0.02 -24.30
C PRO A 503 -10.65 -1.06 -24.07
N SER A 504 -9.95 -1.48 -25.13
CA SER A 504 -8.91 -2.52 -25.09
C SER A 504 -7.65 -2.11 -24.30
N LEU A 505 -7.31 -0.82 -24.25
CA LEU A 505 -6.09 -0.32 -23.60
C LEU A 505 -6.39 0.78 -22.57
N ARG A 506 -5.75 0.66 -21.41
CA ARG A 506 -5.81 1.65 -20.33
C ARG A 506 -4.46 1.96 -19.75
N VAL A 507 -4.18 3.24 -19.57
CA VAL A 507 -2.98 3.76 -18.92
C VAL A 507 -3.38 4.38 -17.59
N TYR A 508 -2.74 3.94 -16.51
CA TYR A 508 -2.98 4.38 -15.14
C TYR A 508 -1.72 4.99 -14.54
N ALA A 509 -1.84 6.18 -13.98
CA ALA A 509 -0.76 6.81 -13.23
C ALA A 509 -1.30 7.53 -11.99
N GLY A 510 -0.40 7.79 -11.05
CA GLY A 510 -0.70 8.64 -9.90
C GLY A 510 -0.85 10.12 -10.28
N PRO A 511 -1.14 10.98 -9.29
CA PRO A 511 -1.08 12.43 -9.47
C PRO A 511 0.25 12.89 -10.07
N GLY A 512 0.20 13.94 -10.90
CA GLY A 512 1.42 14.59 -11.41
C GLY A 512 1.89 14.11 -12.77
N LEU A 513 1.16 13.21 -13.44
CA LEU A 513 1.55 12.73 -14.76
C LEU A 513 1.54 13.87 -15.80
N ASP A 514 2.67 14.06 -16.48
CA ASP A 514 2.79 14.87 -17.69
C ASP A 514 2.53 13.99 -18.92
N VAL A 515 1.32 14.08 -19.46
CA VAL A 515 0.92 13.43 -20.70
C VAL A 515 1.29 14.34 -21.87
N ARG A 516 2.09 13.84 -22.81
CA ARG A 516 2.51 14.59 -24.00
C ARG A 516 2.41 13.72 -25.24
N LEU A 517 1.52 14.09 -26.16
CA LEU A 517 1.36 13.47 -27.47
C LEU A 517 1.75 14.48 -28.55
N GLU A 518 2.79 14.17 -29.32
CA GLU A 518 3.37 15.10 -30.28
C GLU A 518 3.72 14.41 -31.60
N THR A 519 3.70 15.17 -32.69
CA THR A 519 4.29 14.79 -34.00
C THR A 519 3.76 13.46 -34.52
N HIS A 520 2.67 13.47 -35.30
CA HIS A 520 2.10 12.28 -35.97
C HIS A 520 1.81 11.07 -35.05
N THR A 521 1.67 11.31 -33.74
CA THR A 521 1.39 10.25 -32.77
C THR A 521 -0.09 9.85 -32.85
N GLN A 522 -0.36 8.55 -32.82
CA GLN A 522 -1.70 8.01 -32.68
C GLN A 522 -1.80 7.18 -31.39
N PHE A 523 -2.70 7.56 -30.49
CA PHE A 523 -2.96 6.80 -29.27
C PHE A 523 -4.42 6.34 -29.23
N VAL A 524 -4.66 5.05 -29.02
CA VAL A 524 -5.99 4.46 -28.92
C VAL A 524 -6.15 3.81 -27.54
N GLY A 525 -6.94 4.44 -26.67
CA GLY A 525 -7.12 3.96 -25.30
C GLY A 525 -7.67 5.00 -24.33
N LEU A 526 -7.74 4.62 -23.06
CA LEU A 526 -8.06 5.53 -21.95
C LEU A 526 -6.80 5.86 -21.14
N ILE A 527 -6.46 7.14 -21.03
CA ILE A 527 -5.48 7.62 -20.05
C ILE A 527 -6.23 8.08 -18.80
N TYR A 528 -6.00 7.42 -17.68
CA TYR A 528 -6.64 7.71 -16.40
C TYR A 528 -5.59 8.02 -15.34
N ALA A 529 -5.24 9.29 -15.20
CA ALA A 529 -4.26 9.81 -14.24
C ALA A 529 -4.78 11.08 -13.54
N PRO A 530 -5.87 11.02 -12.74
CA PRO A 530 -6.41 12.18 -12.05
C PRO A 530 -5.33 12.85 -11.18
N GLY A 531 -5.06 14.12 -11.45
CA GLY A 531 -4.14 14.94 -10.69
C GLY A 531 -4.79 15.56 -9.46
N THR A 532 -3.97 16.30 -8.72
CA THR A 532 -4.35 16.92 -7.45
C THR A 532 -3.96 18.38 -7.41
N ASP A 533 -4.57 19.18 -6.54
CA ASP A 533 -4.31 20.63 -6.49
C ASP A 533 -2.82 20.95 -6.16
N THR A 534 -2.08 19.99 -5.59
CA THR A 534 -0.64 20.12 -5.28
C THR A 534 0.27 19.34 -6.24
N ASN A 535 -0.26 18.36 -6.95
CA ASN A 535 0.47 17.54 -7.91
C ASN A 535 -0.42 17.28 -9.13
N SER A 536 -0.55 18.31 -9.96
CA SER A 536 -1.58 18.35 -10.98
C SER A 536 -1.18 17.63 -12.27
N GLY A 537 0.10 17.68 -12.66
CA GLY A 537 0.59 17.11 -13.92
C GLY A 537 0.40 18.07 -15.08
N SER A 538 0.29 17.53 -16.30
CA SER A 538 -0.12 18.30 -17.47
C SER A 538 -0.60 17.39 -18.60
N ILE A 539 -1.34 17.96 -19.54
CA ILE A 539 -1.80 17.28 -20.75
C ILE A 539 -1.43 18.14 -21.94
N THR A 540 -0.64 17.63 -22.87
CA THR A 540 -0.28 18.31 -24.11
C THR A 540 -0.59 17.41 -25.31
N VAL A 541 -1.42 17.88 -26.25
CA VAL A 541 -1.65 17.20 -27.54
C VAL A 541 -1.50 18.23 -28.65
N LYS A 542 -0.54 18.01 -29.55
CA LYS A 542 -0.20 18.98 -30.61
C LYS A 542 0.50 18.32 -31.80
N SER A 543 0.71 19.09 -32.87
CA SER A 543 1.57 18.70 -34.01
C SER A 543 1.08 17.41 -34.70
N GLN A 544 -0.18 17.37 -35.12
CA GLN A 544 -0.78 16.22 -35.83
C GLN A 544 -0.86 14.95 -34.97
N ALA A 545 -0.96 15.10 -33.65
CA ALA A 545 -1.21 13.99 -32.74
C ALA A 545 -2.72 13.77 -32.57
N GLU A 546 -3.15 12.52 -32.67
CA GLU A 546 -4.55 12.11 -32.58
C GLU A 546 -4.73 11.13 -31.42
N LEU A 547 -5.69 11.42 -30.53
CA LEU A 547 -6.11 10.48 -29.49
C LEU A 547 -7.51 9.95 -29.79
N TYR A 548 -7.67 8.63 -29.76
CA TYR A 548 -8.94 7.92 -29.93
C TYR A 548 -9.29 7.23 -28.60
N GLY A 549 -10.25 7.77 -27.86
CA GLY A 549 -10.58 7.26 -26.53
C GLY A 549 -10.89 8.38 -25.57
N GLY A 550 -10.19 8.48 -24.43
CA GLY A 550 -10.43 9.59 -23.49
C GLY A 550 -9.26 9.84 -22.56
N ILE A 551 -9.22 11.05 -21.99
CA ILE A 551 -8.23 11.43 -20.98
C ILE A 551 -8.95 11.92 -19.71
N VAL A 552 -8.55 11.37 -18.57
CA VAL A 552 -8.86 11.90 -17.24
C VAL A 552 -7.53 12.25 -16.59
N GLY A 553 -7.24 13.53 -16.45
CA GLY A 553 -5.96 13.97 -15.90
C GLY A 553 -6.05 15.32 -15.20
N GLY A 554 -5.01 15.69 -14.47
CA GLY A 554 -4.90 17.03 -13.90
C GLY A 554 -3.97 17.92 -14.70
N GLY A 555 -3.81 19.13 -14.19
CA GLY A 555 -2.78 20.07 -14.62
C GLY A 555 -3.18 20.96 -15.77
N ASN A 556 -2.20 21.76 -16.19
CA ASN A 556 -2.37 22.61 -17.37
C ASN A 556 -2.60 21.71 -18.59
N THR A 557 -3.70 21.96 -19.29
CA THR A 557 -3.99 21.28 -20.54
C THR A 557 -3.67 22.21 -21.69
N LEU A 558 -2.94 21.72 -22.69
CA LEU A 558 -2.62 22.42 -23.92
C LEU A 558 -2.97 21.57 -25.13
N LEU A 559 -4.08 21.92 -25.79
CA LEU A 559 -4.43 21.45 -27.11
C LEU A 559 -4.00 22.51 -28.12
N LYS A 560 -3.05 22.18 -29.01
CA LYS A 560 -2.54 23.11 -30.02
C LYS A 560 -2.85 22.63 -31.43
N SER A 561 -2.62 23.49 -32.41
CA SER A 561 -2.77 23.21 -33.83
C SER A 561 -2.32 21.79 -34.21
N GLY A 562 -3.22 21.05 -34.85
CA GLY A 562 -3.04 19.67 -35.27
C GLY A 562 -3.20 18.62 -34.17
N GLY A 563 -3.45 18.99 -32.91
CA GLY A 563 -3.83 18.04 -31.86
C GLY A 563 -5.34 17.84 -31.82
N SER A 564 -5.82 16.60 -31.90
CA SER A 564 -7.24 16.23 -31.81
C SER A 564 -7.49 15.14 -30.77
N ILE A 565 -8.67 15.18 -30.15
CA ILE A 565 -9.17 14.13 -29.26
C ILE A 565 -10.54 13.67 -29.77
N HIS A 566 -10.61 12.40 -30.15
CA HIS A 566 -11.80 11.73 -30.61
C HIS A 566 -12.34 10.86 -29.48
N PHE A 567 -13.43 11.30 -28.84
CA PHE A 567 -13.99 10.59 -27.71
C PHE A 567 -14.68 9.29 -28.13
N ASP A 568 -14.26 8.18 -27.56
CA ASP A 568 -14.94 6.91 -27.77
C ASP A 568 -16.07 6.71 -26.76
N GLN A 569 -17.32 6.75 -27.24
CA GLN A 569 -18.49 6.57 -26.41
C GLN A 569 -18.61 5.16 -25.83
N ALA A 570 -17.89 4.16 -26.35
CA ALA A 570 -17.82 2.82 -25.76
C ALA A 570 -17.32 2.87 -24.30
N LEU A 571 -16.44 3.82 -23.96
CA LEU A 571 -15.91 4.03 -22.61
C LEU A 571 -17.00 4.39 -21.58
N LYS A 572 -18.15 4.91 -22.01
CA LYS A 572 -19.29 5.22 -21.10
C LYS A 572 -19.83 3.98 -20.39
N SER A 573 -19.66 2.81 -21.00
CA SER A 573 -20.20 1.54 -20.52
C SER A 573 -19.22 0.77 -19.62
N VAL A 574 -17.99 1.25 -19.49
CA VAL A 574 -16.92 0.52 -18.80
C VAL A 574 -16.47 1.27 -17.56
N ASP A 575 -16.33 0.57 -16.44
CA ASP A 575 -15.73 1.15 -15.22
C ASP A 575 -14.27 1.50 -15.53
N PRO A 576 -13.84 2.77 -15.36
CA PRO A 576 -12.49 3.17 -15.71
C PRO A 576 -11.43 2.54 -14.82
N VAL A 577 -11.77 2.01 -13.65
CA VAL A 577 -10.80 1.55 -12.64
C VAL A 577 -11.15 0.11 -12.21
N ILE A 578 -11.14 -0.82 -13.19
CA ILE A 578 -11.42 -2.26 -12.98
C ILE A 578 -10.17 -2.97 -12.45
N GLY A 579 -10.33 -3.84 -11.44
CA GLY A 579 -9.23 -4.66 -10.89
C GLY A 579 -8.26 -3.91 -9.94
N ALA A 580 -8.65 -2.70 -9.53
CA ALA A 580 -7.87 -1.76 -8.74
C ALA A 580 -7.66 -2.10 -7.26
N SER A 581 -8.41 -3.06 -6.72
CA SER A 581 -8.65 -3.11 -5.28
C SER A 581 -8.34 -4.43 -4.61
N GLU A 582 -7.63 -5.33 -5.26
CA GLU A 582 -7.39 -6.63 -4.63
C GLU A 582 -6.42 -6.52 -3.45
N ASN A 583 -5.51 -5.52 -3.46
CA ASN A 583 -4.41 -5.44 -2.49
C ASN A 583 -4.49 -4.25 -1.50
N VAL A 584 -5.46 -3.34 -1.67
CA VAL A 584 -5.67 -2.22 -0.74
C VAL A 584 -7.01 -2.42 -0.01
N PRO A 585 -7.02 -2.59 1.31
CA PRO A 585 -8.27 -2.88 2.03
C PRO A 585 -9.22 -1.67 1.95
N ARG A 586 -10.46 -1.95 1.53
CA ARG A 586 -11.53 -0.97 1.32
C ARG A 586 -12.25 -0.59 2.61
N LEU A 587 -12.53 0.69 2.81
CA LEU A 587 -13.29 1.18 3.96
C LEU A 587 -14.51 2.01 3.55
N THR A 588 -15.69 1.65 4.04
CA THR A 588 -16.92 2.42 3.87
C THR A 588 -17.47 2.88 5.21
N TYR A 589 -17.30 2.07 6.27
CA TYR A 589 -17.82 2.36 7.60
C TYR A 589 -16.69 2.34 8.63
N LEU A 590 -16.59 3.42 9.40
CA LEU A 590 -15.61 3.57 10.47
C LEU A 590 -16.31 3.67 11.82
N HIS A 591 -15.87 2.88 12.80
CA HIS A 591 -16.34 2.95 14.18
C HIS A 591 -15.13 2.98 15.10
N ILE A 592 -14.87 4.12 15.74
CA ILE A 592 -13.74 4.30 16.65
C ILE A 592 -14.26 4.81 17.98
N SER A 593 -13.86 4.16 19.07
CA SER A 593 -14.12 4.62 20.42
C SER A 593 -12.88 4.46 21.31
N VAL A 594 -12.84 5.23 22.40
CA VAL A 594 -11.79 5.12 23.41
C VAL A 594 -12.41 4.83 24.77
N ALA A 595 -12.08 3.68 25.33
CA ALA A 595 -12.41 3.30 26.70
C ALA A 595 -11.20 3.57 27.60
N ARG A 596 -11.40 4.25 28.73
CA ARG A 596 -10.34 4.50 29.71
C ARG A 596 -10.49 3.56 30.89
N VAL A 597 -9.40 2.90 31.28
CA VAL A 597 -9.37 1.97 32.42
C VAL A 597 -8.30 2.44 33.41
N ASN A 598 -8.70 2.64 34.66
CA ASN A 598 -7.81 2.99 35.74
C ASN A 598 -7.35 1.72 36.48
N VAL A 599 -6.06 1.66 36.81
CA VAL A 599 -5.41 0.47 37.33
C VAL A 599 -4.70 0.78 38.65
N THR A 600 -5.02 0.00 39.69
CA THR A 600 -4.43 0.13 41.04
C THR A 600 -4.10 -1.23 41.64
N SER A 601 -3.15 -1.26 42.60
CA SER A 601 -3.00 -2.40 43.52
C SER A 601 -4.26 -2.58 44.38
N VAL A 602 -4.42 -3.78 44.94
CA VAL A 602 -5.50 -4.16 45.86
C VAL A 602 -4.97 -4.43 47.25
#